data_AF-Q1JVQ1-F1
#
_entry.id   AF-Q1JVQ1-F1
#
_cell.length_a   1.000
_cell.length_b   1.000
_cell.length_c   1.000
_cell.angle_alpha   90.00
_cell.angle_beta   90.00
_cell.angle_gamma   90.00
#
_symmetry.space_group_name_H-M   'P 1'
#
loop_
_entity.id
_entity.type
_entity.pdbx_description
1 polymer ?
#
loop_
_entity_poly.entity_id
_entity_poly.type
_entity_poly.pdbx_seq_one_letter_code
_entity_poly.pdbx_strand_id
1 'polypeptide(L)'
;MVILFWDLCDLSHSANLFSFGDANVITLPFSQPCGLSVWTSERCRPDFQLHQGFCYSPLEECKDAFRFAVLTDSNTLPQLIHDCAALVSEESFFVLEYYPDKVTLAQNDTPVEPTVFYSPYMPTEDILTLIEPYLSRLIHDGFVGFGLANSRLGAELFYSEEKAFTCFTANHIRTMNILAHHGLHYRKELLFPADFAHDHLSLVSLTEPQLPADLSGFDSRQLDYITFCGELVELFDMQPTTSSDDFFLSCKEQDSIETFLSCQPDLNWNGDEEFINLLLDWKDFVNECCQGFNGTLDDYRQGLKIRDIIDRVIDQSSTDTGEKLLRFIAEADALFRCQLIETSKQMATESSSDTGRQQRFWHCGVVRNHGSMLRRDLIRRGWYSHHS
;
A
#
# COMPACT_ATOMS: atom_id res chain seq x y z
N MET A 1 -2.26 4.66 2.80
CA MET A 1 -2.88 3.91 1.70
C MET A 1 -1.88 2.88 1.24
N VAL A 2 -1.91 1.70 1.84
CA VAL A 2 -1.01 0.59 1.50
C VAL A 2 -1.83 -0.36 0.64
N ILE A 3 -1.36 -0.58 -0.59
CA ILE A 3 -1.97 -1.55 -1.48
C ILE A 3 -1.12 -2.82 -1.35
N LEU A 4 -1.71 -3.81 -0.69
CA LEU A 4 -1.43 -5.26 -0.78
C LEU A 4 0.04 -5.67 -0.95
N PHE A 5 0.83 -5.59 0.12
CA PHE A 5 2.04 -6.41 0.27
C PHE A 5 1.67 -7.71 0.98
N TRP A 6 1.64 -8.81 0.23
CA TRP A 6 1.58 -10.14 0.81
C TRP A 6 2.97 -10.73 0.88
N ASP A 7 3.35 -11.11 2.10
CA ASP A 7 4.48 -11.97 2.47
C ASP A 7 4.63 -13.16 1.51
N LEU A 8 5.80 -13.26 0.91
CA LEU A 8 6.32 -14.52 0.39
C LEU A 8 7.16 -15.19 1.48
N CYS A 9 6.56 -16.21 2.11
CA CYS A 9 7.20 -17.35 2.75
C CYS A 9 8.19 -17.12 3.91
N ASP A 10 7.61 -17.22 5.12
CA ASP A 10 8.29 -17.55 6.36
C ASP A 10 8.70 -19.04 6.40
N LEU A 11 9.98 -19.36 6.17
CA LEU A 11 10.57 -20.68 6.48
C LEU A 11 12.08 -20.55 6.77
N SER A 12 12.42 -20.05 7.96
CA SER A 12 13.78 -20.17 8.50
C SER A 12 14.02 -21.59 9.03
N HIS A 13 14.70 -22.44 8.26
CA HIS A 13 15.34 -23.65 8.79
C HIS A 13 16.80 -23.72 8.34
N SER A 14 17.67 -23.77 9.35
CA SER A 14 19.11 -23.97 9.27
C SER A 14 19.51 -25.12 8.34
N ALA A 15 20.40 -24.86 7.38
CA ALA A 15 21.04 -25.91 6.59
C ALA A 15 22.57 -25.79 6.61
N ASN A 16 23.18 -26.92 6.97
CA ASN A 16 24.62 -27.14 7.12
C ASN A 16 25.37 -27.06 5.77
N LEU A 17 26.59 -26.52 5.85
CA LEU A 17 27.63 -26.57 4.82
C LEU A 17 27.94 -28.02 4.41
N PHE A 18 27.46 -28.44 3.25
CA PHE A 18 28.01 -29.57 2.51
C PHE A 18 28.48 -29.12 1.14
N SER A 19 29.79 -29.27 0.91
CA SER A 19 30.42 -29.12 -0.40
C SER A 19 29.96 -30.26 -1.30
N PHE A 20 29.20 -29.94 -2.36
CA PHE A 20 28.93 -30.84 -3.47
C PHE A 20 29.66 -30.34 -4.71
N GLY A 21 30.52 -31.19 -5.26
CA GLY A 21 31.22 -30.94 -6.53
C GLY A 21 30.28 -31.03 -7.73
N ASP A 22 30.59 -30.23 -8.75
CA ASP A 22 30.14 -30.27 -10.14
C ASP A 22 28.75 -30.91 -10.39
N ALA A 23 27.72 -30.41 -9.71
CA ALA A 23 26.35 -30.65 -10.12
C ALA A 23 26.05 -29.77 -11.35
N ASN A 24 25.37 -30.33 -12.36
CA ASN A 24 24.87 -29.56 -13.50
C ASN A 24 23.90 -28.49 -13.00
N VAL A 25 24.39 -27.27 -12.80
CA VAL A 25 23.57 -26.11 -12.46
C VAL A 25 22.65 -25.83 -13.65
N ILE A 26 21.34 -25.83 -13.42
CA ILE A 26 20.35 -25.51 -14.46
C ILE A 26 20.52 -24.03 -14.83
N THR A 27 20.85 -23.78 -16.09
CA THR A 27 20.84 -22.43 -16.66
C THR A 27 19.45 -22.11 -17.19
N LEU A 28 18.88 -20.99 -16.74
CA LEU A 28 17.57 -20.54 -17.22
C LEU A 28 17.64 -20.05 -18.67
N PRO A 29 16.57 -20.20 -19.46
CA PRO A 29 16.54 -19.79 -20.87
C PRO A 29 16.32 -18.27 -21.05
N PHE A 30 16.34 -17.48 -19.99
CA PHE A 30 16.11 -16.03 -19.97
C PHE A 30 16.91 -15.38 -18.84
N SER A 31 17.19 -14.08 -18.98
CA SER A 31 17.94 -13.32 -17.99
C SER A 31 17.09 -13.03 -16.75
N GLN A 32 17.73 -13.08 -15.59
CA GLN A 32 17.14 -12.72 -14.31
C GLN A 32 17.84 -11.48 -13.73
N PRO A 33 17.13 -10.68 -12.92
CA PRO A 33 17.75 -9.63 -12.12
C PRO A 33 18.89 -10.20 -11.27
N CYS A 34 19.99 -9.46 -11.16
CA CYS A 34 21.19 -9.95 -10.49
C CYS A 34 21.15 -9.79 -8.97
N GLY A 35 20.24 -8.94 -8.46
CA GLY A 35 20.03 -8.73 -7.04
C GLY A 35 19.27 -9.84 -6.33
N LEU A 36 18.78 -10.86 -7.04
CA LEU A 36 18.13 -12.03 -6.44
C LEU A 36 18.89 -13.29 -6.82
N SER A 37 19.55 -13.90 -5.85
CA SER A 37 20.45 -15.05 -6.07
C SER A 37 19.89 -16.31 -5.42
N VAL A 38 19.18 -17.12 -6.21
CA VAL A 38 18.74 -18.46 -5.79
C VAL A 38 19.94 -19.34 -5.48
N TRP A 39 19.93 -19.99 -4.31
CA TRP A 39 21.00 -20.86 -3.85
C TRP A 39 21.29 -21.98 -4.85
N THR A 40 22.57 -22.37 -4.94
CA THR A 40 22.98 -23.43 -5.88
C THR A 40 22.29 -24.76 -5.59
N SER A 41 22.03 -25.08 -4.33
CA SER A 41 21.30 -26.29 -3.92
C SER A 41 19.88 -26.34 -4.50
N GLU A 42 19.20 -25.19 -4.56
CA GLU A 42 17.85 -25.08 -5.10
C GLU A 42 17.85 -25.21 -6.62
N ARG A 43 18.84 -24.63 -7.30
CA ARG A 43 18.99 -24.74 -8.76
C ARG A 43 19.24 -26.16 -9.26
N CYS A 44 19.69 -27.06 -8.38
CA CYS A 44 19.88 -28.47 -8.68
C CYS A 44 18.62 -29.31 -8.46
N ARG A 45 17.54 -28.74 -7.91
CA ARG A 45 16.31 -29.48 -7.68
C ARG A 45 15.60 -29.79 -9.01
N PRO A 46 14.97 -30.96 -9.16
CA PRO A 46 14.26 -31.33 -10.39
C PRO A 46 13.08 -30.40 -10.75
N ASP A 47 12.49 -29.76 -9.73
CA ASP A 47 11.37 -28.83 -9.84
C ASP A 47 11.81 -27.38 -10.09
N PHE A 48 13.12 -27.09 -10.10
CA PHE A 48 13.65 -25.79 -10.50
C PHE A 48 13.56 -25.62 -12.03
N GLN A 49 12.35 -25.37 -12.51
CA GLN A 49 12.03 -25.13 -13.92
C GLN A 49 11.22 -23.86 -14.04
N LEU A 50 11.91 -22.72 -14.01
CA LEU A 50 11.28 -21.42 -14.19
C LEU A 50 10.93 -21.21 -15.66
N HIS A 51 9.75 -20.65 -15.89
CA HIS A 51 9.28 -20.31 -17.22
C HIS A 51 8.65 -18.92 -17.21
N GLN A 52 8.97 -18.12 -18.23
CA GLN A 52 8.27 -16.87 -18.44
C GLN A 52 6.76 -17.12 -18.63
N GLY A 53 5.95 -16.19 -18.14
CA GLY A 53 4.50 -16.25 -18.21
C GLY A 53 3.84 -15.43 -17.11
N PHE A 54 2.52 -15.61 -16.99
CA PHE A 54 1.75 -14.97 -15.93
C PHE A 54 0.70 -15.92 -15.34
N CYS A 55 0.38 -15.72 -14.07
CA CYS A 55 -0.83 -16.24 -13.46
C CYS A 55 -1.70 -15.07 -12.98
N TYR A 56 -2.98 -15.32 -12.75
CA TYR A 56 -3.87 -14.30 -12.18
C TYR A 56 -5.00 -14.93 -11.38
N SER A 57 -5.51 -14.19 -10.41
CA SER A 57 -6.65 -14.56 -9.58
C SER A 57 -7.53 -13.34 -9.27
N PRO A 58 -8.85 -13.52 -9.05
CA PRO A 58 -9.68 -12.47 -8.46
C PRO A 58 -9.15 -12.08 -7.07
N LEU A 59 -9.33 -10.82 -6.67
CA LEU A 59 -9.07 -10.40 -5.30
C LEU A 59 -10.15 -10.93 -4.36
N GLU A 60 -9.76 -11.50 -3.21
CA GLU A 60 -10.69 -12.15 -2.26
C GLU A 60 -11.83 -11.23 -1.82
N GLU A 61 -11.54 -9.94 -1.64
CA GLU A 61 -12.49 -8.92 -1.19
C GLU A 61 -13.05 -8.04 -2.32
N CYS A 62 -12.70 -8.32 -3.58
CA CYS A 62 -13.16 -7.53 -4.72
C CYS A 62 -13.30 -8.40 -5.97
N LYS A 63 -14.52 -8.89 -6.21
CA LYS A 63 -14.85 -9.77 -7.35
C LYS A 63 -14.62 -9.11 -8.72
N ASP A 64 -14.62 -7.79 -8.76
CA ASP A 64 -14.45 -6.99 -9.99
C ASP A 64 -12.98 -6.58 -10.22
N ALA A 65 -12.03 -7.08 -9.42
CA ALA A 65 -10.59 -6.80 -9.55
C ALA A 65 -9.76 -8.08 -9.54
N PHE A 66 -8.62 -8.03 -10.23
CA PHE A 66 -7.73 -9.16 -10.45
C PHE A 66 -6.31 -8.79 -10.08
N ARG A 67 -5.59 -9.74 -9.47
CA ARG A 67 -4.15 -9.71 -9.27
C ARG A 67 -3.49 -10.56 -10.34
N PHE A 68 -2.56 -9.98 -11.08
CA PHE A 68 -1.64 -10.67 -11.98
C PHE A 68 -0.28 -10.78 -11.30
N ALA A 69 0.36 -11.93 -11.45
CA ALA A 69 1.78 -12.12 -11.13
C ALA A 69 2.50 -12.62 -12.38
N VAL A 70 3.62 -11.98 -12.71
CA VAL A 70 4.30 -12.11 -14.00
C VAL A 70 5.78 -12.37 -13.77
N LEU A 71 6.29 -13.40 -14.44
CA LEU A 71 7.72 -13.67 -14.55
C LEU A 71 8.14 -13.47 -16.00
N THR A 72 9.12 -12.60 -16.23
CA THR A 72 9.64 -12.26 -17.55
C THR A 72 11.16 -12.11 -17.55
N ASP A 73 11.76 -12.03 -18.74
CA ASP A 73 13.18 -11.69 -18.91
C ASP A 73 13.46 -10.25 -18.45
N SER A 74 14.51 -10.06 -17.65
CA SER A 74 14.88 -8.74 -17.11
C SER A 74 15.12 -7.68 -18.20
N ASN A 75 15.54 -8.07 -19.40
CA ASN A 75 15.75 -7.14 -20.52
C ASN A 75 14.44 -6.66 -21.16
N THR A 76 13.34 -7.40 -20.97
CA THR A 76 12.01 -7.03 -21.49
C THR A 76 11.20 -6.21 -20.50
N LEU A 77 11.58 -6.26 -19.22
CA LEU A 77 10.85 -5.66 -18.12
C LEU A 77 10.69 -4.12 -18.26
N PRO A 78 11.67 -3.33 -18.71
CA PRO A 78 11.48 -1.89 -18.93
C PRO A 78 10.30 -1.57 -19.86
N GLN A 79 10.24 -2.25 -21.01
CA GLN A 79 9.14 -2.03 -21.96
C GLN A 79 7.81 -2.55 -21.40
N LEU A 80 7.83 -3.66 -20.67
CA LEU A 80 6.63 -4.19 -20.03
C LEU A 80 6.07 -3.21 -18.98
N ILE A 81 6.92 -2.58 -18.18
CA ILE A 81 6.53 -1.56 -17.20
C ILE A 81 5.87 -0.39 -17.93
N HIS A 82 6.50 0.12 -18.99
CA HIS A 82 5.97 1.22 -19.78
C HIS A 82 4.59 0.89 -20.38
N ASP A 83 4.44 -0.29 -21.00
CA ASP A 83 3.18 -0.69 -21.63
C ASP A 83 2.07 -0.94 -20.59
N CYS A 84 2.44 -1.52 -19.43
CA CYS A 84 1.52 -1.72 -18.32
C CYS A 84 1.15 -0.41 -17.63
N ALA A 85 1.99 0.63 -17.66
CA ALA A 85 1.68 1.94 -17.07
C ALA A 85 0.41 2.57 -17.68
N ALA A 86 0.13 2.29 -18.95
CA ALA A 86 -1.12 2.68 -19.60
C ALA A 86 -2.39 1.99 -19.04
N LEU A 87 -2.23 1.00 -18.14
CA LEU A 87 -3.31 0.37 -17.38
C LEU A 87 -3.61 1.09 -16.07
N VAL A 88 -2.65 1.85 -15.51
CA VAL A 88 -2.85 2.60 -14.28
C VAL A 88 -3.77 3.77 -14.59
N SER A 89 -3.27 4.78 -15.31
CA SER A 89 -3.97 6.06 -15.57
C SER A 89 -3.05 7.07 -16.26
N GLU A 90 -3.63 8.19 -16.70
CA GLU A 90 -2.88 9.37 -17.13
C GLU A 90 -2.11 10.04 -15.97
N GLU A 91 -2.65 9.97 -14.74
CA GLU A 91 -1.99 10.46 -13.52
C GLU A 91 -1.88 9.35 -12.48
N SER A 92 -0.70 9.15 -11.91
CA SER A 92 -0.42 8.13 -10.89
C SER A 92 0.49 8.72 -9.81
N PHE A 93 0.69 7.98 -8.72
CA PHE A 93 1.80 8.23 -7.83
C PHE A 93 2.83 7.12 -7.95
N PHE A 94 4.09 7.48 -7.76
CA PHE A 94 5.22 6.56 -7.73
C PHE A 94 5.32 5.91 -6.36
N VAL A 95 5.52 4.60 -6.35
CA VAL A 95 5.77 3.81 -5.15
C VAL A 95 7.24 3.40 -5.16
N LEU A 96 7.93 3.62 -4.05
CA LEU A 96 9.30 3.18 -3.85
C LEU A 96 9.41 2.48 -2.49
N GLU A 97 9.92 1.27 -2.50
CA GLU A 97 10.12 0.42 -1.32
C GLU A 97 11.60 0.10 -1.18
N TYR A 98 12.21 0.48 -0.07
CA TYR A 98 13.60 0.14 0.22
C TYR A 98 13.93 0.32 1.71
N TYR A 99 15.10 -0.14 2.13
CA TYR A 99 15.61 0.05 3.49
C TYR A 99 16.40 1.36 3.60
N PRO A 100 15.85 2.44 4.19
CA PRO A 100 16.56 3.72 4.27
C PRO A 100 17.78 3.67 5.20
N ASP A 101 17.75 2.74 6.16
CA ASP A 101 18.86 2.47 7.07
C ASP A 101 19.58 1.18 6.67
N LYS A 102 20.89 1.14 6.91
CA LYS A 102 21.68 -0.07 6.66
C LYS A 102 21.18 -1.21 7.54
N VAL A 103 20.61 -2.23 6.90
CA VAL A 103 20.18 -3.47 7.56
C VAL A 103 21.40 -4.10 8.25
N THR A 104 21.40 -4.06 9.58
CA THR A 104 22.43 -4.69 10.42
C THR A 104 21.79 -5.89 11.09
N LEU A 105 21.92 -7.09 10.49
CA LEU A 105 21.35 -8.31 11.06
C LEU A 105 22.14 -8.72 12.32
N ALA A 106 21.66 -8.30 13.49
CA ALA A 106 22.05 -8.96 14.74
C ALA A 106 21.26 -10.26 14.88
N GLN A 107 21.90 -11.32 15.40
CA GLN A 107 21.39 -12.71 15.42
C GLN A 107 20.06 -12.93 16.18
N ASN A 108 19.43 -11.90 16.76
CA ASN A 108 18.20 -12.01 17.55
C ASN A 108 17.17 -10.88 17.32
N ASP A 109 17.39 -9.99 16.35
CA ASP A 109 16.44 -8.91 16.09
C ASP A 109 15.36 -9.36 15.11
N THR A 110 14.12 -8.88 15.32
CA THR A 110 13.03 -9.00 14.34
C THR A 110 13.53 -8.54 12.96
N PRO A 111 13.15 -9.22 11.87
CA PRO A 111 13.45 -8.75 10.52
C PRO A 111 13.04 -7.28 10.39
N VAL A 112 13.96 -6.46 9.90
CA VAL A 112 13.64 -5.08 9.55
C VAL A 112 12.77 -5.16 8.30
N GLU A 113 11.62 -4.49 8.31
CA GLU A 113 10.77 -4.35 7.12
C GLU A 113 11.26 -3.15 6.29
N PRO A 114 11.12 -3.19 4.95
CA PRO A 114 11.44 -2.04 4.11
C PRO A 114 10.46 -0.90 4.36
N THR A 115 10.90 0.34 4.14
CA THR A 115 10.03 1.51 4.20
C THR A 115 9.43 1.75 2.82
N VAL A 116 8.10 1.92 2.76
CA VAL A 116 7.39 2.31 1.55
C VAL A 116 7.19 3.83 1.52
N PHE A 117 7.58 4.44 0.41
CA PHE A 117 7.46 5.86 0.10
C PHE A 117 6.47 6.06 -1.05
N TYR A 118 5.67 7.11 -0.96
CA TYR A 118 4.79 7.55 -2.04
C TYR A 118 5.12 8.97 -2.49
N SER A 119 5.16 9.19 -3.80
CA SER A 119 5.12 10.54 -4.36
C SER A 119 3.71 11.12 -4.28
N PRO A 120 3.54 12.43 -4.47
CA PRO A 120 2.26 13.00 -4.89
C PRO A 120 1.80 12.43 -6.23
N TYR A 121 0.51 12.58 -6.54
CA TYR A 121 -0.01 12.32 -7.88
C TYR A 121 0.63 13.27 -8.90
N MET A 122 1.00 12.72 -10.05
CA MET A 122 1.53 13.47 -11.18
C MET A 122 1.31 12.69 -12.49
N PRO A 123 1.55 13.29 -13.67
CA PRO A 123 1.40 12.58 -14.93
C PRO A 123 2.28 11.32 -14.98
N THR A 124 1.69 10.19 -15.35
CA THR A 124 2.38 8.89 -15.40
C THR A 124 3.61 8.93 -16.31
N GLU A 125 3.52 9.60 -17.46
CA GLU A 125 4.63 9.80 -18.40
C GLU A 125 5.79 10.59 -17.80
N ASP A 126 5.51 11.56 -16.92
CA ASP A 126 6.54 12.32 -16.22
C ASP A 126 7.28 11.42 -15.23
N ILE A 127 6.56 10.54 -14.52
CA ILE A 127 7.19 9.55 -13.63
C ILE A 127 8.10 8.62 -14.42
N LEU A 128 7.58 8.01 -15.50
CA LEU A 128 8.34 7.10 -16.35
C LEU A 128 9.62 7.77 -16.89
N THR A 129 9.51 9.03 -17.33
CA THR A 129 10.65 9.81 -17.82
C THR A 129 11.68 10.07 -16.72
N LEU A 130 11.24 10.39 -15.50
CA LEU A 130 12.13 10.68 -14.37
C LEU A 130 12.82 9.43 -13.82
N ILE A 131 12.17 8.27 -13.84
CA ILE A 131 12.77 7.01 -13.37
C ILE A 131 13.67 6.34 -14.41
N GLU A 132 13.55 6.66 -15.69
CA GLU A 132 14.32 6.02 -16.78
C GLU A 132 15.84 5.94 -16.49
N PRO A 133 16.53 6.99 -15.97
CA PRO A 133 17.95 6.90 -15.63
C PRO A 133 18.28 5.98 -14.43
N TYR A 134 17.27 5.60 -13.65
CA TYR A 134 17.37 4.75 -12.48
C TYR A 134 16.85 3.34 -12.73
N LEU A 135 16.07 3.13 -13.80
CA LEU A 135 15.27 1.94 -14.04
C LEU A 135 16.08 0.64 -14.00
N SER A 136 17.26 0.61 -14.62
CA SER A 136 18.13 -0.57 -14.56
C SER A 136 18.56 -0.90 -13.12
N ARG A 137 18.94 0.11 -12.32
CA ARG A 137 19.28 -0.10 -10.90
C ARG A 137 18.08 -0.56 -10.08
N LEU A 138 16.90 0.02 -10.31
CA LEU A 138 15.65 -0.37 -9.66
C LEU A 138 15.26 -1.83 -9.96
N ILE A 139 15.41 -2.27 -11.21
CA ILE A 139 15.12 -3.65 -11.63
C ILE A 139 16.11 -4.63 -10.98
N HIS A 140 17.38 -4.27 -10.96
CA HIS A 140 18.46 -5.20 -10.65
C HIS A 140 18.86 -5.25 -9.18
N ASP A 141 18.66 -4.22 -8.35
CA ASP A 141 19.06 -4.24 -6.94
C ASP A 141 18.13 -5.11 -6.08
N GLY A 142 18.68 -5.99 -5.24
CA GLY A 142 17.92 -6.93 -4.42
C GLY A 142 17.09 -6.32 -3.31
N PHE A 143 17.32 -5.06 -2.93
CA PHE A 143 16.69 -4.43 -1.76
C PHE A 143 15.68 -3.33 -2.14
N VAL A 144 15.25 -3.33 -3.40
CA VAL A 144 14.38 -2.28 -3.94
C VAL A 144 13.15 -2.91 -4.59
N GLY A 145 11.99 -2.41 -4.18
CA GLY A 145 10.72 -2.53 -4.87
C GLY A 145 10.27 -1.16 -5.41
N PHE A 146 9.57 -1.14 -6.54
CA PHE A 146 9.03 0.10 -7.09
C PHE A 146 7.79 -0.14 -7.95
N GLY A 147 6.99 0.89 -8.14
CA GLY A 147 5.76 0.76 -8.90
C GLY A 147 5.04 2.06 -9.18
N LEU A 148 3.88 1.92 -9.81
CA LEU A 148 2.94 2.99 -10.09
C LEU A 148 1.58 2.56 -9.58
N ALA A 149 0.88 3.46 -8.91
CA ALA A 149 -0.46 3.19 -8.45
C ALA A 149 -1.38 4.39 -8.67
N ASN A 150 -2.67 4.08 -8.81
CA ASN A 150 -3.74 5.06 -8.80
C ASN A 150 -4.88 4.46 -7.99
N SER A 151 -5.14 5.09 -6.85
CA SER A 151 -6.06 4.54 -5.88
C SER A 151 -7.50 4.74 -6.28
N ARG A 152 -7.81 5.82 -6.99
CA ARG A 152 -9.14 6.06 -7.56
C ARG A 152 -9.58 4.91 -8.46
N LEU A 153 -8.69 4.47 -9.34
CA LEU A 153 -8.97 3.39 -10.28
C LEU A 153 -8.75 2.01 -9.67
N GLY A 154 -8.15 1.96 -8.48
CA GLY A 154 -7.74 0.73 -7.84
C GLY A 154 -6.78 -0.08 -8.71
N ALA A 155 -5.88 0.62 -9.40
CA ALA A 155 -4.94 0.07 -10.34
C ALA A 155 -3.51 0.24 -9.81
N GLU A 156 -2.72 -0.82 -9.91
CA GLU A 156 -1.33 -0.81 -9.49
C GLU A 156 -0.48 -1.71 -10.38
N LEU A 157 0.76 -1.30 -10.58
CA LEU A 157 1.86 -2.10 -11.08
C LEU A 157 2.96 -2.01 -10.04
N PHE A 158 3.47 -3.16 -9.61
CA PHE A 158 4.54 -3.17 -8.64
C PHE A 158 5.56 -4.26 -8.95
N TYR A 159 6.83 -3.89 -8.92
CA TYR A 159 7.95 -4.79 -9.06
C TYR A 159 8.68 -4.86 -7.73
N SER A 160 8.54 -5.98 -7.03
CA SER A 160 8.98 -6.15 -5.64
C SER A 160 10.47 -6.45 -5.50
N GLU A 161 10.98 -6.39 -4.26
CA GLU A 161 12.32 -6.89 -3.92
C GLU A 161 12.50 -8.37 -4.25
N GLU A 162 11.42 -9.15 -4.21
CA GLU A 162 11.30 -10.56 -4.64
C GLU A 162 11.35 -10.75 -6.17
N LYS A 163 11.50 -9.65 -6.91
CA LYS A 163 11.61 -9.63 -8.38
C LYS A 163 10.42 -10.26 -9.10
N ALA A 164 9.25 -10.17 -8.46
CA ALA A 164 7.97 -10.47 -9.08
C ALA A 164 7.32 -9.17 -9.57
N PHE A 165 6.97 -9.13 -10.87
CA PHE A 165 6.13 -8.07 -11.42
C PHE A 165 4.66 -8.43 -11.16
N THR A 166 3.96 -7.55 -10.48
CA THR A 166 2.55 -7.70 -10.15
C THR A 166 1.75 -6.56 -10.73
N CYS A 167 0.49 -6.85 -11.08
CA CYS A 167 -0.45 -5.85 -11.56
C CYS A 167 -1.83 -6.10 -10.96
N PHE A 168 -2.39 -5.08 -10.32
CA PHE A 168 -3.77 -5.05 -9.84
C PHE A 168 -4.61 -4.22 -10.80
N THR A 169 -5.73 -4.80 -11.25
CA THR A 169 -6.57 -4.14 -12.25
C THR A 169 -7.99 -4.68 -12.27
N ALA A 170 -8.95 -3.81 -12.60
CA ALA A 170 -10.30 -4.21 -12.95
C ALA A 170 -10.42 -4.74 -14.40
N ASN A 171 -9.44 -4.44 -15.27
CA ASN A 171 -9.48 -4.75 -16.70
C ASN A 171 -8.55 -5.90 -17.09
N HIS A 172 -8.85 -7.10 -16.57
CA HIS A 172 -8.06 -8.31 -16.82
C HIS A 172 -7.88 -8.63 -18.32
N ILE A 173 -8.87 -8.33 -19.18
CA ILE A 173 -8.78 -8.58 -20.63
C ILE A 173 -7.68 -7.73 -21.26
N ARG A 174 -7.63 -6.43 -20.92
CA ARG A 174 -6.60 -5.53 -21.45
C ARG A 174 -5.21 -5.92 -20.95
N THR A 175 -5.09 -6.29 -19.68
CA THR A 175 -3.83 -6.78 -19.11
C THR A 175 -3.34 -8.05 -19.80
N MET A 176 -4.21 -9.06 -19.96
CA MET A 176 -3.86 -10.27 -20.71
C MET A 176 -3.44 -9.97 -22.15
N ASN A 177 -4.06 -8.98 -22.79
CA ASN A 177 -3.69 -8.57 -24.14
C ASN A 177 -2.27 -7.99 -24.17
N ILE A 178 -1.93 -7.07 -23.27
CA ILE A 178 -0.56 -6.52 -23.16
C ILE A 178 0.45 -7.64 -22.90
N LEU A 179 0.20 -8.51 -21.93
CA LEU A 179 1.09 -9.63 -21.61
C LEU A 179 1.30 -10.56 -22.82
N ALA A 180 0.25 -10.82 -23.60
CA ALA A 180 0.35 -11.62 -24.82
C ALA A 180 1.21 -10.95 -25.91
N HIS A 181 1.20 -9.61 -26.03
CA HIS A 181 2.08 -8.88 -26.95
C HIS A 181 3.56 -9.01 -26.56
N HIS A 182 3.85 -9.20 -25.27
CA HIS A 182 5.19 -9.51 -24.76
C HIS A 182 5.54 -11.01 -24.84
N GLY A 183 4.69 -11.84 -25.45
CA GLY A 183 4.91 -13.28 -25.58
C GLY A 183 4.71 -14.06 -24.27
N LEU A 184 4.09 -13.44 -23.26
CA LEU A 184 3.83 -14.06 -21.96
C LEU A 184 2.50 -14.82 -22.02
N HIS A 185 2.56 -16.11 -21.73
CA HIS A 185 1.39 -16.98 -21.74
C HIS A 185 0.90 -17.27 -20.32
N TYR A 186 -0.41 -17.47 -20.19
CA TYR A 186 -1.01 -17.88 -18.94
C TYR A 186 -0.45 -19.25 -18.50
N ARG A 187 -0.05 -19.32 -17.23
CA ARG A 187 0.39 -20.53 -16.55
C ARG A 187 -0.36 -20.65 -15.23
N LYS A 188 -1.03 -21.78 -15.03
CA LYS A 188 -1.76 -22.05 -13.79
C LYS A 188 -0.81 -22.16 -12.59
N GLU A 189 0.32 -22.82 -12.81
CA GLU A 189 1.40 -22.98 -11.84
C GLU A 189 2.60 -22.24 -12.43
N LEU A 190 2.83 -21.03 -11.92
CA LEU A 190 3.97 -20.19 -12.26
C LEU A 190 4.86 -20.15 -11.03
N LEU A 191 6.12 -20.56 -11.20
CA LEU A 191 7.14 -20.49 -10.15
C LEU A 191 7.96 -19.23 -10.34
N PHE A 192 8.33 -18.61 -9.23
CA PHE A 192 9.21 -17.45 -9.14
C PHE A 192 10.54 -17.87 -8.51
N PRO A 193 11.64 -17.14 -8.75
CA PRO A 193 12.88 -17.36 -8.02
C PRO A 193 12.69 -17.30 -6.49
N ALA A 194 11.80 -16.42 -6.03
CA ALA A 194 11.41 -16.25 -4.63
C ALA A 194 10.78 -17.50 -3.98
N ASP A 195 10.24 -18.43 -4.77
CA ASP A 195 9.68 -19.69 -4.25
C ASP A 195 10.75 -20.69 -3.77
N PHE A 196 12.03 -20.35 -3.97
CA PHE A 196 13.19 -21.15 -3.60
C PHE A 196 14.07 -20.36 -2.62
N ALA A 197 14.87 -21.05 -1.80
CA ALA A 197 15.82 -20.38 -0.93
C ALA A 197 16.82 -19.54 -1.75
N HIS A 198 16.97 -18.27 -1.37
CA HIS A 198 17.71 -17.28 -2.14
C HIS A 198 18.30 -16.19 -1.23
N ASP A 199 19.21 -15.40 -1.79
CA ASP A 199 19.79 -14.22 -1.15
C ASP A 199 19.42 -12.95 -1.93
N HIS A 200 19.15 -11.86 -1.20
CA HIS A 200 19.05 -10.52 -1.76
C HIS A 200 20.45 -9.87 -1.78
N LEU A 201 20.85 -9.36 -2.94
CA LEU A 201 22.16 -8.78 -3.18
C LEU A 201 22.00 -7.32 -3.63
N SER A 202 22.67 -6.41 -2.93
CA SER A 202 22.79 -5.04 -3.41
C SER A 202 23.76 -5.01 -4.59
N LEU A 203 23.54 -4.11 -5.54
CA LEU A 203 24.42 -3.95 -6.69
C LEU A 203 25.88 -3.65 -6.30
N VAL A 204 26.09 -2.97 -5.16
CA VAL A 204 27.43 -2.69 -4.62
C VAL A 204 28.20 -3.96 -4.21
N SER A 205 27.48 -5.04 -3.90
CA SER A 205 28.08 -6.32 -3.51
C SER A 205 28.50 -7.18 -4.71
N LEU A 206 28.09 -6.81 -5.92
CA LEU A 206 28.36 -7.56 -7.14
C LEU A 206 29.68 -7.15 -7.77
N THR A 207 30.37 -8.12 -8.36
CA THR A 207 31.56 -7.86 -9.19
C THR A 207 31.15 -7.43 -10.61
N GLU A 208 32.05 -6.73 -11.31
CA GLU A 208 31.80 -6.24 -12.68
C GLU A 208 31.24 -7.31 -13.65
N PRO A 209 31.71 -8.57 -13.67
CA PRO A 209 31.14 -9.61 -14.54
C PRO A 209 29.73 -10.08 -14.16
N GLN A 210 29.27 -9.79 -12.94
CA GLN A 210 27.93 -10.12 -12.45
C GLN A 210 26.93 -8.97 -12.69
N LEU A 211 27.42 -7.77 -12.97
CA LEU A 211 26.59 -6.62 -13.29
C LEU A 211 26.12 -6.67 -14.76
N PRO A 212 24.89 -6.22 -15.03
CA PRO A 212 24.46 -5.84 -16.37
C PRO A 212 25.45 -4.86 -17.04
N ALA A 213 25.60 -4.97 -18.36
CA ALA A 213 26.60 -4.21 -19.11
C ALA A 213 26.40 -2.68 -19.04
N ASP A 214 25.15 -2.23 -18.89
CA ASP A 214 24.78 -0.83 -18.71
C ASP A 214 25.11 -0.32 -17.30
N LEU A 215 25.24 -1.20 -16.30
CA LEU A 215 25.59 -0.86 -14.93
C LEU A 215 27.10 -0.95 -14.63
N SER A 216 27.91 -1.56 -15.51
CA SER A 216 29.34 -1.78 -15.26
C SER A 216 30.17 -0.48 -15.16
N GLY A 217 29.66 0.64 -15.70
CA GLY A 217 30.31 1.94 -15.66
C GLY A 217 30.00 2.78 -14.39
N PHE A 218 29.12 2.30 -13.52
CA PHE A 218 28.71 3.00 -12.31
C PHE A 218 29.71 2.76 -11.18
N ASP A 219 30.00 3.80 -10.41
CA ASP A 219 30.78 3.64 -9.18
C ASP A 219 29.94 3.06 -8.02
N SER A 220 30.61 2.65 -6.93
CA SER A 220 29.94 2.06 -5.77
C SER A 220 28.90 2.97 -5.12
N ARG A 221 29.04 4.29 -5.22
CA ARG A 221 28.05 5.23 -4.68
C ARG A 221 26.82 5.29 -5.57
N GLN A 222 27.01 5.27 -6.89
CA GLN A 222 25.89 5.30 -7.84
C GLN A 222 25.12 3.97 -7.91
N LEU A 223 25.74 2.86 -7.49
CA LEU A 223 25.13 1.55 -7.32
C LEU A 223 24.50 1.33 -5.92
N ASP A 224 24.76 2.22 -4.97
CA ASP A 224 24.22 2.12 -3.61
C ASP A 224 22.74 2.49 -3.61
N TYR A 225 21.88 1.52 -3.30
CA TYR A 225 20.43 1.72 -3.29
C TYR A 225 19.98 2.77 -2.28
N ILE A 226 20.67 2.93 -1.15
CA ILE A 226 20.35 3.98 -0.20
C ILE A 226 20.56 5.36 -0.84
N THR A 227 21.61 5.48 -1.67
CA THR A 227 21.92 6.73 -2.36
C THR A 227 20.91 7.02 -3.47
N PHE A 228 20.74 6.12 -4.44
CA PHE A 228 19.87 6.43 -5.57
C PHE A 228 18.38 6.42 -5.21
N CYS A 229 17.95 5.63 -4.21
CA CYS A 229 16.58 5.71 -3.69
C CYS A 229 16.36 7.01 -2.90
N GLY A 230 17.35 7.47 -2.12
CA GLY A 230 17.29 8.77 -1.46
C GLY A 230 17.18 9.93 -2.46
N GLU A 231 17.93 9.86 -3.57
CA GLU A 231 17.80 10.81 -4.69
C GLU A 231 16.40 10.80 -5.30
N LEU A 232 15.78 9.61 -5.47
CA LEU A 232 14.39 9.49 -5.95
C LEU A 232 13.38 10.06 -4.95
N VAL A 233 13.55 9.80 -3.66
CA VAL A 233 12.70 10.37 -2.59
C VAL A 233 12.72 11.90 -2.65
N GLU A 234 13.91 12.51 -2.79
CA GLU A 234 14.03 13.96 -2.93
C GLU A 234 13.45 14.46 -4.26
N LEU A 235 13.70 13.75 -5.37
CA LEU A 235 13.25 14.13 -6.71
C LEU A 235 11.72 14.17 -6.84
N PHE A 236 11.04 13.21 -6.21
CA PHE A 236 9.60 13.04 -6.26
C PHE A 236 8.87 13.63 -5.04
N ASP A 237 9.57 14.30 -4.12
CA ASP A 237 9.01 14.82 -2.86
C ASP A 237 8.23 13.74 -2.07
N MET A 238 8.81 12.54 -1.99
CA MET A 238 8.12 11.37 -1.47
C MET A 238 8.03 11.40 0.06
N GLN A 239 6.91 10.88 0.58
CA GLN A 239 6.69 10.75 2.01
C GLN A 239 6.69 9.28 2.43
N PRO A 240 7.35 8.93 3.55
CA PRO A 240 7.29 7.58 4.09
C PRO A 240 5.90 7.30 4.64
N THR A 241 5.48 6.04 4.52
CA THR A 241 4.20 5.58 5.06
C THR A 241 4.39 5.01 6.46
N THR A 242 3.55 5.45 7.40
CA THR A 242 3.51 4.90 8.75
C THR A 242 2.45 3.80 8.80
N SER A 243 2.86 2.55 8.52
CA SER A 243 2.22 1.26 8.83
C SER A 243 0.69 1.07 8.71
N SER A 244 0.34 0.07 7.87
CA SER A 244 -0.48 -1.12 8.18
C SER A 244 -2.01 -1.03 8.35
N ASP A 245 -2.72 -0.27 7.52
CA ASP A 245 -4.12 -0.59 7.29
C ASP A 245 -4.40 -0.75 5.80
N ASP A 246 -4.29 -1.99 5.34
CA ASP A 246 -4.62 -2.45 3.99
C ASP A 246 -6.11 -2.27 3.73
N PHE A 247 -6.48 -1.08 3.28
CA PHE A 247 -7.85 -0.76 2.93
C PHE A 247 -7.95 -0.29 1.50
N PHE A 248 -8.76 -1.02 0.75
CA PHE A 248 -8.97 -0.81 -0.66
C PHE A 248 -10.47 -0.67 -0.94
N LEU A 249 -10.84 0.26 -1.81
CA LEU A 249 -12.17 0.31 -2.42
C LEU A 249 -11.99 0.13 -3.91
N SER A 250 -12.80 -0.71 -4.54
CA SER A 250 -12.80 -0.80 -6.00
C SER A 250 -13.30 0.51 -6.63
N CYS A 251 -12.92 0.79 -7.88
CA CYS A 251 -13.42 1.96 -8.63
C CYS A 251 -14.94 2.08 -8.56
N LYS A 252 -15.67 0.96 -8.70
CA LYS A 252 -17.13 0.92 -8.62
C LYS A 252 -17.67 1.29 -7.25
N GLU A 253 -17.00 0.87 -6.18
CA GLU A 253 -17.37 1.26 -4.82
C GLU A 253 -17.11 2.74 -4.59
N GLN A 254 -15.96 3.24 -5.04
CA GLN A 254 -15.60 4.65 -4.96
C GLN A 254 -16.58 5.53 -5.74
N ASP A 255 -16.91 5.16 -6.99
CA ASP A 255 -17.89 5.87 -7.82
C ASP A 255 -19.28 5.90 -7.17
N SER A 256 -19.69 4.80 -6.54
CA SER A 256 -20.97 4.72 -5.83
C SER A 256 -21.00 5.65 -4.61
N ILE A 257 -19.90 5.72 -3.86
CA ILE A 257 -19.75 6.58 -2.69
C ILE A 257 -19.72 8.06 -3.13
N GLU A 258 -18.93 8.41 -4.14
CA GLU A 258 -18.83 9.76 -4.72
C GLU A 258 -20.19 10.24 -5.26
N THR A 259 -20.90 9.37 -5.97
CA THR A 259 -22.26 9.65 -6.47
C THR A 259 -23.21 9.95 -5.31
N PHE A 260 -23.16 9.14 -4.24
CA PHE A 260 -23.99 9.36 -3.06
C PHE A 260 -23.66 10.70 -2.38
N LEU A 261 -22.38 10.96 -2.09
CA LEU A 261 -21.94 12.17 -1.39
C LEU A 261 -22.24 13.44 -2.19
N SER A 262 -22.08 13.39 -3.52
CA SER A 262 -22.45 14.49 -4.43
C SER A 262 -23.95 14.83 -4.39
N CYS A 263 -24.80 13.87 -4.01
CA CYS A 263 -26.24 14.09 -3.83
C CYS A 263 -26.63 14.57 -2.41
N GLN A 264 -25.67 14.76 -1.49
CA GLN A 264 -25.89 15.13 -0.09
C GLN A 264 -25.22 16.47 0.25
N PRO A 265 -25.74 17.61 -0.25
CA PRO A 265 -25.12 18.92 -0.03
C PRO A 265 -25.10 19.34 1.45
N ASP A 266 -25.93 18.72 2.30
CA ASP A 266 -25.97 18.96 3.74
C ASP A 266 -24.75 18.42 4.50
N LEU A 267 -23.95 17.54 3.87
CA LEU A 267 -22.75 16.98 4.48
C LEU A 267 -21.54 17.91 4.39
N ASN A 268 -21.58 18.93 3.52
CA ASN A 268 -20.43 19.80 3.20
C ASN A 268 -19.16 19.00 2.89
N TRP A 269 -19.29 17.85 2.25
CA TRP A 269 -18.13 17.11 1.76
C TRP A 269 -17.62 17.77 0.47
N ASN A 270 -16.31 17.99 0.38
CA ASN A 270 -15.69 18.53 -0.82
C ASN A 270 -15.45 17.39 -1.81
N GLY A 271 -15.98 17.50 -3.03
CA GLY A 271 -15.82 16.48 -4.08
C GLY A 271 -14.37 16.24 -4.53
N ASP A 272 -13.44 17.12 -4.12
CA ASP A 272 -12.02 16.98 -4.40
C ASP A 272 -11.27 16.08 -3.38
N GLU A 273 -11.90 15.72 -2.24
CA GLU A 273 -11.29 14.88 -1.20
C GLU A 273 -11.68 13.41 -1.38
N GLU A 274 -10.71 12.49 -1.52
CA GLU A 274 -11.01 11.06 -1.56
C GLU A 274 -11.70 10.58 -0.26
N PHE A 275 -12.75 9.77 -0.37
CA PHE A 275 -13.51 9.31 0.81
C PHE A 275 -12.64 8.54 1.83
N ILE A 276 -11.58 7.88 1.38
CA ILE A 276 -10.63 7.21 2.27
C ILE A 276 -9.97 8.17 3.26
N ASN A 277 -9.77 9.44 2.88
CA ASN A 277 -9.20 10.45 3.76
C ASN A 277 -10.10 10.70 4.97
N LEU A 278 -11.43 10.68 4.81
CA LEU A 278 -12.34 10.78 5.96
C LEU A 278 -12.18 9.61 6.94
N LEU A 279 -11.92 8.40 6.43
CA LEU A 279 -11.69 7.23 7.29
C LEU A 279 -10.39 7.37 8.09
N LEU A 280 -9.36 7.96 7.48
CA LEU A 280 -8.08 8.27 8.12
C LEU A 280 -8.21 9.44 9.10
N ASP A 281 -8.90 10.52 8.73
CA ASP A 281 -9.16 11.67 9.60
C ASP A 281 -9.94 11.25 10.86
N TRP A 282 -10.84 10.25 10.75
CA TRP A 282 -11.49 9.66 11.92
C TRP A 282 -10.46 8.99 12.84
N LYS A 283 -9.54 8.18 12.31
CA LYS A 283 -8.46 7.55 13.09
C LYS A 283 -7.59 8.61 13.77
N ASP A 284 -7.19 9.64 13.03
CA ASP A 284 -6.36 10.73 13.54
C ASP A 284 -7.04 11.51 14.65
N PHE A 285 -8.32 11.86 14.47
CA PHE A 285 -9.12 12.48 15.52
C PHE A 285 -9.23 11.61 16.78
N VAL A 286 -9.45 10.30 16.62
CA VAL A 286 -9.49 9.36 17.76
C VAL A 286 -8.14 9.28 18.46
N ASN A 287 -7.04 9.27 17.71
CA ASN A 287 -5.68 9.28 18.24
C ASN A 287 -5.39 10.56 19.02
N GLU A 288 -5.78 11.72 18.50
CA GLU A 288 -5.69 13.00 19.22
C GLU A 288 -6.49 12.94 20.53
N CYS A 289 -7.70 12.39 20.49
CA CYS A 289 -8.53 12.19 21.67
C CYS A 289 -7.90 11.26 22.72
N CYS A 290 -7.12 10.27 22.30
CA CYS A 290 -6.38 9.39 23.19
C CYS A 290 -5.17 10.09 23.83
N GLN A 291 -4.45 10.90 23.05
CA GLN A 291 -3.21 11.57 23.46
C GLN A 291 -3.44 12.85 24.28
N GLY A 292 -4.64 13.42 24.22
CA GLY A 292 -5.03 14.61 24.96
C GLY A 292 -5.53 15.71 24.04
N PHE A 293 -6.81 15.64 23.68
CA PHE A 293 -7.45 16.55 22.73
C PHE A 293 -7.31 18.01 23.16
N ASN A 294 -6.68 18.86 22.35
CA ASN A 294 -6.41 20.26 22.71
C ASN A 294 -7.27 21.28 21.93
N GLY A 295 -8.20 20.82 21.11
CA GLY A 295 -9.13 21.65 20.36
C GLY A 295 -10.26 22.29 21.20
N THR A 296 -11.08 23.08 20.52
CA THR A 296 -12.31 23.70 21.00
C THR A 296 -13.51 22.76 20.87
N LEU A 297 -14.69 23.20 21.33
CA LEU A 297 -15.93 22.46 21.07
C LEU A 297 -16.28 22.36 19.58
N ASP A 298 -15.85 23.33 18.77
CA ASP A 298 -16.10 23.32 17.33
C ASP A 298 -15.25 22.24 16.66
N ASP A 299 -13.95 22.20 16.97
CA ASP A 299 -13.01 21.18 16.48
C ASP A 299 -13.49 19.77 16.86
N TYR A 300 -13.95 19.60 18.11
CA TYR A 300 -14.51 18.32 18.58
C TYR A 300 -15.74 17.91 17.78
N ARG A 301 -16.64 18.86 17.46
CA ARG A 301 -17.83 18.59 16.64
C ARG A 301 -17.50 18.27 15.20
N GLN A 302 -16.47 18.89 14.62
CA GLN A 302 -16.00 18.53 13.29
C GLN A 302 -15.48 17.09 13.27
N GLY A 303 -14.72 16.68 14.29
CA GLY A 303 -14.32 15.28 14.47
C GLY A 303 -15.51 14.30 14.49
N LEU A 304 -16.58 14.63 15.23
CA LEU A 304 -17.81 13.82 15.25
C LEU A 304 -18.56 13.82 13.91
N LYS A 305 -18.52 14.94 13.18
CA LYS A 305 -19.15 15.09 11.88
C LYS A 305 -18.52 14.16 10.84
N ILE A 306 -17.21 13.96 10.89
CA ILE A 306 -16.51 12.97 10.04
C ILE A 306 -17.17 11.60 10.21
N ARG A 307 -17.37 11.15 11.46
CA ARG A 307 -18.01 9.86 11.73
C ARG A 307 -19.47 9.80 11.29
N ASP A 308 -20.20 10.92 11.35
CA ASP A 308 -21.57 11.02 10.82
C ASP A 308 -21.63 10.85 9.29
N ILE A 309 -20.65 11.40 8.56
CA ILE A 309 -20.54 11.24 7.11
C ILE A 309 -20.25 9.76 6.80
N ILE A 310 -19.27 9.16 7.48
CA ILE A 310 -18.92 7.74 7.33
C ILE A 310 -20.15 6.85 7.59
N ASP A 311 -20.91 7.12 8.66
CA ASP A 311 -22.12 6.36 9.00
C ASP A 311 -23.17 6.41 7.88
N ARG A 312 -23.38 7.59 7.28
CA ARG A 312 -24.32 7.75 6.17
C ARG A 312 -23.86 7.01 4.92
N VAL A 313 -22.56 7.01 4.63
CA VAL A 313 -22.00 6.24 3.52
C VAL A 313 -22.20 4.75 3.76
N ILE A 314 -21.93 4.24 4.97
CA ILE A 314 -22.17 2.84 5.33
C ILE A 314 -23.65 2.46 5.13
N ASP A 315 -24.58 3.29 5.61
CA ASP A 315 -26.03 3.06 5.50
C ASP A 315 -26.54 2.98 4.05
N GLN A 316 -25.85 3.63 3.10
CA GLN A 316 -26.26 3.73 1.69
C GLN A 316 -25.43 2.85 0.77
N SER A 317 -24.35 2.27 1.28
CA SER A 317 -23.49 1.37 0.54
C SER A 317 -24.11 -0.01 0.39
N SER A 318 -23.55 -0.81 -0.52
CA SER A 318 -23.87 -2.25 -0.57
C SER A 318 -23.50 -2.93 0.76
N THR A 319 -24.12 -4.08 1.07
CA THR A 319 -23.81 -4.82 2.31
C THR A 319 -22.32 -5.14 2.42
N ASP A 320 -21.71 -5.65 1.34
CA ASP A 320 -20.29 -6.00 1.31
C ASP A 320 -19.40 -4.77 1.57
N THR A 321 -19.68 -3.64 0.90
CA THR A 321 -18.93 -2.38 1.08
C THR A 321 -19.14 -1.81 2.49
N GLY A 322 -20.36 -1.85 3.02
CA GLY A 322 -20.69 -1.39 4.37
C GLY A 322 -19.96 -2.20 5.45
N GLU A 323 -19.93 -3.53 5.33
CA GLU A 323 -19.16 -4.40 6.22
C GLU A 323 -17.66 -4.12 6.15
N LYS A 324 -17.13 -3.91 4.94
CA LYS A 324 -15.73 -3.54 4.72
C LYS A 324 -15.35 -2.24 5.43
N LEU A 325 -16.19 -1.22 5.30
CA LEU A 325 -16.02 0.08 5.95
C LEU A 325 -16.10 -0.02 7.47
N LEU A 326 -17.08 -0.77 7.99
CA LEU A 326 -17.24 -1.01 9.43
C LEU A 326 -16.02 -1.71 10.02
N ARG A 327 -15.46 -2.70 9.31
CA ARG A 327 -14.25 -3.41 9.74
C ARG A 327 -13.05 -2.47 9.82
N PHE A 328 -12.87 -1.57 8.85
CA PHE A 328 -11.75 -0.62 8.83
C PHE A 328 -11.76 0.35 10.00
N ILE A 329 -12.93 0.85 10.39
CA ILE A 329 -13.06 1.83 11.48
C ILE A 329 -13.26 1.18 12.85
N ALA A 330 -13.35 -0.15 12.93
CA ALA A 330 -13.73 -0.87 14.15
C ALA A 330 -12.78 -0.58 15.33
N GLU A 331 -11.47 -0.54 15.08
CA GLU A 331 -10.49 -0.24 16.11
C GLU A 331 -10.62 1.20 16.61
N ALA A 332 -10.70 2.17 15.69
CA ALA A 332 -10.90 3.57 16.05
C ALA A 332 -12.21 3.78 16.83
N ASP A 333 -13.31 3.14 16.41
CA ASP A 333 -14.59 3.18 17.11
C ASP A 333 -14.47 2.58 18.53
N ALA A 334 -13.72 1.49 18.70
CA ALA A 334 -13.49 0.86 20.00
C ALA A 334 -12.63 1.73 20.92
N LEU A 335 -11.55 2.32 20.40
CA LEU A 335 -10.68 3.25 21.12
C LEU A 335 -11.46 4.49 21.56
N PHE A 336 -12.19 5.12 20.64
CA PHE A 336 -13.00 6.30 20.94
C PHE A 336 -14.04 6.01 22.02
N ARG A 337 -14.75 4.88 21.91
CA ARG A 337 -15.71 4.45 22.94
C ARG A 337 -15.07 4.35 24.32
N CYS A 338 -13.83 3.87 24.41
CA CYS A 338 -13.10 3.80 25.67
C CYS A 338 -12.72 5.19 26.21
N GLN A 339 -12.59 6.20 25.35
CA GLN A 339 -12.30 7.59 25.75
C GLN A 339 -13.52 8.34 26.27
N LEU A 340 -14.74 7.93 25.94
CA LEU A 340 -15.95 8.68 26.31
C LEU A 340 -16.30 8.58 27.80
N ILE A 341 -16.61 9.72 28.41
CA ILE A 341 -17.16 9.88 29.75
C ILE A 341 -18.48 10.66 29.69
N GLU A 342 -19.26 10.60 30.77
CA GLU A 342 -20.58 11.25 30.85
C GLU A 342 -21.54 10.84 29.72
N THR A 343 -21.50 9.56 29.32
CA THR A 343 -22.23 9.00 28.17
C THR A 343 -23.75 9.08 28.28
N SER A 344 -24.30 9.49 29.43
CA SER A 344 -25.71 9.81 29.61
C SER A 344 -26.12 11.15 28.98
N LYS A 345 -25.16 12.01 28.63
CA LYS A 345 -25.38 13.29 27.93
C LYS A 345 -25.04 13.12 26.45
N GLN A 346 -25.67 13.93 25.60
CA GLN A 346 -25.47 13.86 24.16
C GLN A 346 -24.99 15.20 23.61
N MET A 347 -24.02 15.15 22.70
CA MET A 347 -23.64 16.32 21.90
C MET A 347 -24.77 16.68 20.94
N ALA A 348 -25.09 17.97 20.86
CA ALA A 348 -26.11 18.44 19.94
C ALA A 348 -25.65 18.21 18.49
N THR A 349 -26.44 17.46 17.74
CA THR A 349 -26.28 17.27 16.29
C THR A 349 -26.98 18.40 15.54
N GLU A 350 -26.35 18.95 14.50
CA GLU A 350 -26.94 20.02 13.69
C GLU A 350 -28.15 19.54 12.85
N SER A 351 -28.22 18.23 12.58
CA SER A 351 -29.35 17.60 11.89
C SER A 351 -30.49 17.30 12.88
N SER A 352 -31.45 18.21 12.96
CA SER A 352 -32.66 18.11 13.80
C SER A 352 -33.78 17.24 13.21
N SER A 353 -33.52 16.52 12.11
CA SER A 353 -34.50 15.66 11.41
C SER A 353 -34.40 14.16 11.72
N ASP A 354 -33.32 13.68 12.35
CA ASP A 354 -33.10 12.25 12.63
C ASP A 354 -33.77 11.83 13.95
N THR A 355 -35.10 11.85 13.99
CA THR A 355 -35.89 11.44 15.17
C THR A 355 -36.06 9.92 15.32
N GLY A 356 -35.39 9.11 14.49
CA GLY A 356 -35.54 7.65 14.49
C GLY A 356 -34.25 6.82 14.45
N ARG A 357 -33.07 7.42 14.31
CA ARG A 357 -31.81 6.65 14.31
C ARG A 357 -31.40 6.28 15.74
N GLN A 358 -30.95 5.04 15.91
CA GLN A 358 -30.35 4.55 17.16
C GLN A 358 -29.31 5.56 17.67
N GLN A 359 -29.24 5.74 18.99
CA GLN A 359 -28.27 6.64 19.62
C GLN A 359 -26.86 6.30 19.16
N ARG A 360 -26.29 7.17 18.32
CA ARG A 360 -24.92 7.06 17.81
C ARG A 360 -23.95 7.24 18.97
N PHE A 361 -23.18 6.19 19.28
CA PHE A 361 -22.35 6.19 20.48
C PHE A 361 -21.32 7.32 20.49
N TRP A 362 -20.81 7.75 19.33
CA TRP A 362 -19.82 8.81 19.23
C TRP A 362 -20.34 10.19 19.64
N HIS A 363 -21.67 10.39 19.66
CA HIS A 363 -22.30 11.60 20.21
C HIS A 363 -22.65 11.47 21.71
N CYS A 364 -22.49 10.29 22.31
CA CYS A 364 -22.83 10.04 23.71
C CYS A 364 -21.62 10.31 24.61
N GLY A 365 -21.58 11.51 25.21
CA GLY A 365 -20.56 11.92 26.14
C GLY A 365 -19.48 12.83 25.54
N VAL A 366 -18.38 12.96 26.25
CA VAL A 366 -17.20 13.73 25.85
C VAL A 366 -15.94 12.93 26.18
N VAL A 367 -14.85 13.14 25.44
CA VAL A 367 -13.58 12.48 25.72
C VAL A 367 -12.99 12.84 27.09
N ARG A 368 -12.46 11.84 27.80
CA ARG A 368 -11.89 11.98 29.14
C ARG A 368 -10.67 12.89 29.18
N ASN A 369 -9.80 12.80 28.19
CA ASN A 369 -8.54 13.54 28.10
C ASN A 369 -8.72 14.88 27.35
N HIS A 370 -9.80 15.60 27.61
CA HIS A 370 -10.05 16.90 26.96
C HIS A 370 -9.25 18.04 27.62
N GLY A 371 -8.64 18.87 26.78
CA GLY A 371 -7.86 20.03 27.14
C GLY A 371 -8.71 21.18 27.69
N SER A 372 -8.02 22.23 28.12
CA SER A 372 -8.66 23.39 28.77
C SER A 372 -9.63 24.15 27.85
N MET A 373 -9.40 24.14 26.54
CA MET A 373 -10.23 24.82 25.55
C MET A 373 -11.61 24.18 25.45
N LEU A 374 -11.68 22.88 25.10
CA LEU A 374 -12.92 22.10 25.07
C LEU A 374 -13.67 22.18 26.40
N ARG A 375 -12.98 22.01 27.54
CA ARG A 375 -13.59 22.11 28.87
C ARG A 375 -14.28 23.47 29.09
N ARG A 376 -13.61 24.56 28.73
CA ARG A 376 -14.15 25.93 28.87
C ARG A 376 -15.41 26.11 28.03
N ASP A 377 -15.43 25.60 26.81
CA ASP A 377 -16.57 25.74 25.91
C ASP A 377 -17.76 24.89 26.35
N LEU A 378 -17.51 23.69 26.90
CA LEU A 378 -18.53 22.85 27.53
C LEU A 378 -19.17 23.54 28.74
N ILE A 379 -18.37 24.19 29.60
CA ILE A 379 -18.88 25.00 30.72
C ILE A 379 -19.78 26.13 30.19
N ARG A 380 -19.33 26.88 29.19
CA ARG A 380 -20.10 27.99 28.59
C ARG A 380 -21.43 27.52 27.99
N ARG A 381 -21.47 26.30 27.46
CA ARG A 381 -22.67 25.67 26.91
C ARG A 381 -23.54 24.97 27.96
N GLY A 382 -23.17 25.04 29.24
CA GLY A 382 -23.95 24.46 30.33
C GLY A 382 -23.84 22.94 30.42
N TRP A 383 -22.83 22.32 29.80
CA TRP A 383 -22.67 20.85 29.82
C TRP A 383 -22.60 20.28 31.24
N TYR A 384 -21.96 20.99 32.17
CA TYR A 384 -21.85 20.59 33.58
C TYR A 384 -22.95 21.15 34.48
N SER A 385 -23.93 21.87 33.92
CA SER A 385 -25.10 22.27 34.70
C SER A 385 -25.98 21.05 34.97
N HIS A 386 -26.30 20.81 36.24
CA HIS A 386 -27.28 19.79 36.60
C HIS A 386 -28.65 20.27 36.10
N HIS A 387 -29.23 19.56 35.15
CA HIS A 387 -30.67 19.64 34.90
C HIS A 387 -31.36 18.92 36.05
N SER A 388 -31.67 19.68 37.11
CA SER A 388 -32.60 19.29 38.17
C SER A 388 -34.01 19.17 37.64
#